data_AF-A0A2W4R485-F1
#
_entry.id   AF-A0A2W4R485-F1
#
_cell.length_a   1.000
_cell.length_b   1.000
_cell.length_c   1.000
_cell.angle_alpha   90.00
_cell.angle_beta   90.00
_cell.angle_gamma   90.00
#
_symmetry.space_group_name_H-M   'P 1'
#
loop_
_entity.id
_entity.type
_entity.pdbx_description
1 polymer ?
#
loop_
_entity_poly.entity_id
_entity_poly.type
_entity_poly.pdbx_seq_one_letter_code
_entity_poly.pdbx_strand_id
1 'polypeptide(L)'
;MTQDSLFLRDKDRQKLLDLLDQYIPSVDAWAYGSRVNGEAHDASDLDLVLRSADLSPIPIEQLVDFLDALRESTIPIIVEARDWARLPTSFHQQIMKKYVVLKKG
;
A
#
# COMPACT_ATOMS: atom_id res chain seq x y z
N MET A 1 -6.86 -20.75 -6.52
CA MET A 1 -5.79 -19.83 -6.99
C MET A 1 -6.47 -18.53 -7.35
N THR A 2 -6.73 -17.67 -6.36
CA THR A 2 -7.42 -16.39 -6.58
C THR A 2 -6.44 -15.45 -7.25
N GLN A 3 -6.68 -15.19 -8.52
CA GLN A 3 -5.91 -14.26 -9.34
C GLN A 3 -5.95 -12.89 -8.67
N ASP A 4 -4.76 -12.34 -8.40
CA ASP A 4 -4.49 -11.02 -7.83
C ASP A 4 -5.22 -9.94 -8.63
N SER A 5 -6.48 -9.63 -8.30
CA SER A 5 -7.27 -8.62 -9.02
C SER A 5 -6.92 -7.21 -8.56
N LEU A 6 -5.64 -6.88 -8.49
CA LEU A 6 -5.21 -5.51 -8.29
C LEU A 6 -5.17 -4.82 -9.65
N PHE A 7 -6.04 -3.84 -9.84
CA PHE A 7 -6.02 -2.98 -11.01
C PHE A 7 -4.83 -2.01 -10.92
N LEU A 8 -3.65 -2.45 -11.34
CA LEU A 8 -2.41 -1.66 -11.41
C LEU A 8 -1.51 -2.24 -12.51
N ARG A 9 -0.84 -1.38 -13.29
CA ARG A 9 0.05 -1.84 -14.35
C ARG A 9 1.31 -2.44 -13.74
N ASP A 10 1.83 -3.51 -14.34
CA ASP A 10 2.98 -4.25 -13.78
C ASP A 10 4.21 -3.37 -13.55
N LYS A 11 4.50 -2.43 -14.46
CA LYS A 11 5.61 -1.48 -14.30
C LYS A 11 5.47 -0.58 -13.08
N ASP A 12 4.24 -0.16 -12.76
CA ASP A 12 3.98 0.71 -11.61
C ASP A 12 4.00 -0.12 -10.33
N ARG A 13 3.48 -1.35 -10.39
CA ARG A 13 3.60 -2.34 -9.30
C ARG A 13 5.07 -2.58 -8.97
N GLN A 14 5.92 -2.82 -9.97
CA GLN A 14 7.35 -3.03 -9.74
C GLN A 14 8.00 -1.79 -9.12
N LYS A 15 7.71 -0.59 -9.64
CA LYS A 15 8.24 0.65 -9.08
C LYS A 15 7.84 0.85 -7.62
N LEU A 16 6.59 0.51 -7.27
CA LEU A 16 6.10 0.54 -5.89
C LEU A 16 6.83 -0.46 -4.99
N LEU A 17 7.08 -1.68 -5.48
CA LEU A 17 7.85 -2.70 -4.74
C LEU A 17 9.28 -2.23 -4.48
N ASP A 18 9.94 -1.66 -5.49
CA ASP A 18 11.30 -1.13 -5.35
C ASP A 18 11.37 -0.03 -4.26
N LEU A 19 10.37 0.87 -4.22
CA LEU A 19 10.28 1.91 -3.18
C LEU A 19 10.02 1.30 -1.79
N LEU A 20 9.16 0.29 -1.69
CA LEU A 20 8.91 -0.38 -0.42
C LEU A 20 10.17 -1.08 0.11
N ASP A 21 10.93 -1.75 -0.75
CA ASP A 21 12.18 -2.42 -0.40
C ASP A 21 13.28 -1.42 0.00
N GLN A 22 13.33 -0.26 -0.64
CA GLN A 22 14.33 0.76 -0.37
C GLN A 22 14.11 1.47 0.97
N TYR A 23 12.87 1.85 1.30
CA TYR A 23 12.58 2.73 2.44
C TYR A 23 12.07 1.99 3.67
N ILE A 24 11.27 0.93 3.49
CA ILE A 24 10.61 0.19 4.56
C ILE A 24 10.64 -1.33 4.30
N PRO A 25 11.84 -1.94 4.20
CA PRO A 25 12.01 -3.33 3.76
C PRO A 25 11.34 -4.36 4.67
N SER A 26 11.17 -4.07 5.97
CA SER A 26 10.59 -5.00 6.94
C SER A 26 9.08 -4.79 7.17
N VAL A 27 8.43 -4.01 6.30
CA VAL A 27 7.00 -3.69 6.40
C VAL A 27 6.19 -4.47 5.37
N ASP A 28 5.11 -5.10 5.84
CA ASP A 28 4.07 -5.69 5.01
C ASP A 28 3.25 -4.57 4.34
N ALA A 29 3.02 -4.68 3.03
CA ALA A 29 2.17 -3.73 2.30
C ALA A 29 0.95 -4.44 1.72
N TRP A 30 -0.24 -3.97 2.08
CA TRP A 30 -1.51 -4.48 1.57
C TRP A 30 -2.22 -3.39 0.78
N ALA A 31 -2.62 -3.71 -0.44
CA ALA A 31 -3.53 -2.87 -1.21
C ALA A 31 -4.98 -3.17 -0.82
N TYR A 32 -5.81 -2.14 -0.76
CA TYR A 32 -7.25 -2.25 -0.55
C TYR A 32 -8.01 -1.25 -1.42
N GLY A 33 -9.32 -1.12 -1.21
CA GLY A 33 -10.11 -0.08 -1.87
C GLY A 33 -10.51 -0.42 -3.31
N SER A 34 -10.80 0.60 -4.11
CA SER A 34 -11.45 0.49 -5.43
C SER A 34 -10.66 -0.40 -6.40
N ARG A 35 -9.33 -0.30 -6.39
CA ARG A 35 -8.41 -1.08 -7.25
C ARG A 35 -8.37 -2.57 -6.91
N VAL A 36 -8.81 -2.95 -5.71
CA VAL A 36 -8.98 -4.35 -5.29
C VAL A 36 -10.44 -4.81 -5.42
N ASN A 37 -11.39 -3.90 -5.21
CA ASN A 37 -12.81 -4.20 -5.26
C ASN A 37 -13.35 -4.38 -6.69
N GLY A 38 -12.63 -3.88 -7.71
CA GLY A 38 -13.06 -3.91 -9.11
C GLY A 38 -13.87 -2.68 -9.52
N GLU A 39 -13.80 -1.62 -8.71
CA GLU A 39 -14.53 -0.36 -8.91
C GLU A 39 -13.62 0.77 -9.42
N ALA A 40 -12.32 0.51 -9.57
CA ALA A 40 -11.36 1.49 -10.02
C ALA A 40 -11.42 1.75 -11.53
N HIS A 41 -11.06 2.98 -11.88
CA HIS A 41 -10.75 3.44 -13.23
C HIS A 41 -9.28 3.88 -13.30
N ASP A 42 -8.78 4.23 -14.48
CA ASP A 42 -7.35 4.50 -14.70
C ASP A 42 -6.78 5.56 -13.75
N ALA A 43 -7.55 6.61 -13.47
CA ALA A 43 -7.19 7.72 -12.59
C ALA A 43 -7.52 7.50 -11.09
N SER A 44 -8.05 6.34 -10.68
CA SER A 44 -8.37 6.10 -9.25
C SER A 44 -7.09 6.06 -8.41
N ASP A 45 -7.16 6.41 -7.14
CA ASP A 45 -6.00 6.30 -6.26
C ASP A 45 -5.71 4.82 -5.92
N LEU A 46 -4.49 4.55 -5.45
CA LEU A 46 -4.12 3.26 -4.88
C LEU A 46 -4.02 3.38 -3.37
N ASP A 47 -4.96 2.76 -2.67
CA ASP A 47 -4.95 2.69 -1.21
C ASP A 47 -4.04 1.56 -0.70
N LEU A 48 -3.06 1.91 0.13
CA LEU A 48 -2.14 0.99 0.78
C LEU A 48 -2.23 1.12 2.30
N VAL A 49 -2.15 -0.02 2.97
CA VAL A 49 -1.86 -0.08 4.39
C VAL A 49 -0.53 -0.77 4.64
N LEU A 50 0.29 -0.12 5.46
CA LEU A 50 1.63 -0.52 5.84
C LEU A 50 1.59 -1.13 7.25
N ARG A 51 2.10 -2.35 7.39
CA ARG A 51 2.01 -3.15 8.62
C ARG A 51 3.42 -3.53 9.06
N SER A 52 3.87 -2.97 10.18
CA SER A 52 5.06 -3.47 10.87
C SER A 52 4.84 -4.91 11.35
N ALA A 53 5.92 -5.66 11.55
CA ALA A 53 5.85 -7.06 11.96
C ALA A 53 5.09 -7.27 13.29
N ASP A 54 5.20 -6.33 14.22
CA ASP A 54 4.56 -6.34 15.54
C ASP A 54 3.27 -5.49 15.61
N LEU A 55 2.84 -4.91 14.48
CA LEU A 55 1.72 -3.98 14.39
C LEU A 55 1.88 -2.71 15.26
N SER A 56 3.11 -2.37 15.65
CA SER A 56 3.43 -1.09 16.26
C SER A 56 3.56 0.03 15.21
N PRO A 57 3.44 1.32 15.59
CA PRO A 57 3.60 2.40 14.64
C PRO A 57 4.97 2.39 13.95
N ILE A 58 4.98 2.46 12.63
CA ILE A 58 6.21 2.59 11.84
C ILE A 58 6.93 3.87 12.29
N PRO A 59 8.27 3.88 12.47
CA PRO A 59 9.00 5.10 12.80
C PRO A 59 8.62 6.24 11.86
N ILE A 60 8.27 7.41 12.43
CA ILE A 60 7.65 8.49 11.65
C ILE A 60 8.57 8.98 10.52
N GLU A 61 9.87 9.02 10.76
CA GLU A 61 10.87 9.41 9.76
C GLU A 61 10.86 8.46 8.56
N GLN A 62 10.91 7.14 8.78
CA GLN A 62 10.84 6.16 7.69
C GLN A 62 9.52 6.24 6.90
N LEU A 63 8.40 6.46 7.61
CA LEU A 63 7.10 6.63 6.97
C LEU A 63 7.08 7.90 6.10
N VAL A 64 7.60 9.01 6.60
CA VAL A 64 7.67 10.27 5.85
C VAL A 64 8.56 10.13 4.63
N ASP A 65 9.77 9.57 4.79
CA ASP A 65 10.71 9.36 3.68
C ASP A 65 10.08 8.50 2.56
N PHE A 66 9.36 7.44 2.94
CA PHE A 66 8.64 6.60 1.98
C PHE A 66 7.49 7.36 1.27
N LEU A 67 6.72 8.15 2.01
CA LEU A 67 5.62 8.94 1.43
C LEU A 67 6.13 10.02 0.48
N ASP A 68 7.26 10.66 0.79
CA ASP A 68 7.89 11.64 -0.09
C ASP A 68 8.45 10.96 -1.35
N ALA A 69 9.10 9.80 -1.21
CA ALA A 69 9.55 9.02 -2.36
C ALA A 69 8.40 8.56 -3.28
N LEU A 70 7.23 8.25 -2.73
CA LEU A 70 6.02 7.98 -3.52
C LEU A 70 5.56 9.22 -4.30
N ARG A 71 5.54 10.39 -3.66
CA ARG A 71 5.14 11.67 -4.29
C ARG A 71 6.08 12.08 -5.42
N GLU A 72 7.37 11.80 -5.28
CA GLU A 72 8.40 12.09 -6.28
C GLU A 72 8.51 11.00 -7.36
N SER A 73 7.79 9.88 -7.20
CA SER A 73 7.85 8.76 -8.12
C SER A 73 7.18 9.05 -9.47
N THR A 74 7.51 8.24 -10.47
CA THR A 74 6.91 8.29 -11.81
C THR A 74 5.64 7.45 -11.94
N ILE A 75 5.07 6.97 -10.84
CA ILE A 75 3.80 6.23 -10.83
C ILE A 75 2.69 7.25 -11.16
N PRO A 76 1.95 7.12 -12.27
CA PRO A 76 1.07 8.21 -12.73
C PRO A 76 -0.32 8.16 -12.09
N ILE A 77 -0.38 7.77 -10.83
CA ILE A 77 -1.58 7.75 -9.99
C ILE A 77 -1.17 8.10 -8.56
N ILE A 78 -2.11 8.62 -7.78
CA ILE A 78 -1.84 8.88 -6.36
C ILE A 78 -1.77 7.53 -5.63
N VAL A 79 -0.78 7.38 -4.77
CA VAL A 79 -0.63 6.24 -3.86
C VAL A 79 -0.85 6.73 -2.44
N GLU A 80 -1.97 6.36 -1.83
CA GLU A 80 -2.30 6.69 -0.45
C GLU A 80 -1.81 5.58 0.48
N ALA A 81 -0.62 5.74 1.06
CA ALA A 81 -0.10 4.81 2.05
C ALA A 81 -0.36 5.27 3.49
N ARG A 82 -0.92 4.38 4.31
CA ARG A 82 -1.22 4.65 5.72
C ARG A 82 -0.63 3.58 6.62
N ASP A 83 -0.14 3.98 7.79
CA ASP A 83 0.30 3.03 8.80
C ASP A 83 -0.90 2.38 9.48
N TRP A 84 -0.95 1.04 9.45
CA TRP A 84 -1.94 0.21 10.10
C TRP A 84 -2.13 0.57 11.57
N ALA A 85 -1.04 0.74 12.33
CA ALA A 85 -1.10 0.98 13.76
C ALA A 85 -1.72 2.34 14.13
N ARG A 86 -1.72 3.28 13.17
CA ARG A 86 -2.27 4.63 13.33
C ARG A 86 -3.72 4.75 12.82
N LEU A 87 -4.25 3.72 12.16
CA LEU A 87 -5.63 3.69 11.69
C LEU A 87 -6.62 3.32 12.81
N PRO A 88 -7.83 3.93 12.83
CA PRO A 88 -8.89 3.48 13.71
C PRO A 88 -9.26 2.01 13.45
N THR A 89 -9.64 1.25 14.49
CA THR A 89 -9.99 -0.18 14.37
C THR A 89 -11.14 -0.45 13.38
N SER A 90 -12.05 0.50 13.19
CA SER A 90 -13.12 0.38 12.18
C SER A 90 -12.57 0.26 10.75
N PHE A 91 -11.45 0.92 10.44
CA PHE A 91 -10.77 0.77 9.15
C PHE A 91 -10.17 -0.62 9.00
N HIS A 92 -9.55 -1.16 10.06
CA HIS A 92 -8.99 -2.52 10.03
C HIS A 92 -10.04 -3.54 9.62
N GLN A 93 -11.23 -3.46 10.21
CA GLN A 93 -12.35 -4.35 9.88
C GLN A 93 -12.79 -4.24 8.42
N GLN A 94 -12.79 -3.05 7.83
CA GLN A 94 -13.16 -2.87 6.42
C GLN A 94 -12.06 -3.40 5.49
N ILE A 95 -10.79 -3.10 5.77
CA ILE A 95 -9.65 -3.55 4.97
C ILE A 95 -9.56 -5.08 4.97
N MET A 96 -9.78 -5.71 6.12
CA MET A 96 -9.74 -7.18 6.25
C MET A 96 -10.82 -7.91 5.44
N LYS A 97 -11.89 -7.24 5.01
CA LYS A 97 -12.91 -7.86 4.14
C LYS A 97 -12.37 -8.19 2.77
N LYS A 98 -11.51 -7.33 2.21
CA LYS A 98 -10.89 -7.53 0.90
C LYS A 98 -9.61 -6.70 0.77
N TYR A 99 -8.49 -7.38 0.59
CA TYR A 99 -7.19 -6.77 0.35
C TYR A 99 -6.34 -7.69 -0.54
N VAL A 100 -5.29 -7.13 -1.13
CA VAL A 100 -4.25 -7.87 -1.86
C VAL A 100 -2.92 -7.62 -1.15
N VAL A 101 -2.19 -8.69 -0.84
CA VAL A 101 -0.83 -8.56 -0.30
C VAL A 101 0.10 -8.19 -1.45
N LEU A 102 0.68 -6.99 -1.41
CA LEU A 102 1.68 -6.56 -2.39
C LEU A 102 3.07 -7.07 -2.05
N LYS A 103 3.45 -6.95 -0.77
CA LYS A 103 4.77 -7.29 -0.25
C LYS A 103 4.64 -7.86 1.15
N LYS A 104 5.50 -8.84 1.43
CA LYS A 104 5.81 -9.28 2.78
C LYS A 104 7.15 -8.71 3.20
N GLY A 105 7.19 -8.11 4.40
CA GLY A 105 8.40 -7.58 5.01
C GLY A 105 9.20 -8.63 5.77
#